data_AF-A0A955ADA0-F1
#
_entry.id   AF-A0A955ADA0-F1
#
_cell.length_a   1.000
_cell.length_b   1.000
_cell.length_c   1.000
_cell.angle_alpha   90.00
_cell.angle_beta   90.00
_cell.angle_gamma   90.00
#
_symmetry.space_group_name_H-M   'P 1'
#
loop_
_entity.id
_entity.type
_entity.pdbx_description
1 polymer ?
#
loop_
_entity_poly.entity_id
_entity_poly.type
_entity_poly.pdbx_seq_one_letter_code
_entity_poly.pdbx_strand_id
1 'polypeptide(L)'
;MRSEGDVNQSEARQRFVARHLSDETRQLLDEDARYFLHQSLSTPCLNALQSAAGSEMTDLQDRAILDFHGNSVHQIGHAHPRVCAAVVEQLQSLAFCPRR
;
A
#
# COMPACT_ATOMS: atom_id res chain seq x y z
N MET A 1 -23.47 -8.46 -12.01
CA MET A 1 -23.25 -7.65 -10.78
C MET A 1 -22.09 -6.71 -11.09
N ARG A 2 -22.35 -5.40 -11.24
CA ARG A 2 -21.27 -4.41 -11.39
C ARG A 2 -20.86 -4.01 -9.97
N SER A 3 -19.83 -4.67 -9.43
CA SER A 3 -19.21 -4.25 -8.19
C SER A 3 -18.34 -3.01 -8.45
N GLU A 4 -18.19 -2.15 -7.45
CA GLU A 4 -17.19 -1.08 -7.49
C GLU A 4 -15.78 -1.69 -7.66
N GLY A 5 -14.97 -1.12 -8.55
CA GLY A 5 -13.56 -1.48 -8.73
C GLY A 5 -13.25 -2.60 -9.75
N ASP A 6 -11.99 -2.68 -10.13
CA ASP A 6 -11.42 -3.72 -11.00
C ASP A 6 -11.06 -4.95 -10.16
N VAL A 7 -11.65 -6.12 -10.46
CA VAL A 7 -11.39 -7.41 -9.78
C VAL A 7 -10.02 -8.02 -10.08
N ASN A 8 -9.08 -7.20 -10.55
CA ASN A 8 -7.69 -7.53 -10.90
C ASN A 8 -7.52 -8.55 -12.04
N GLN A 9 -8.58 -8.91 -12.75
CA GLN A 9 -8.56 -9.87 -13.86
C GLN A 9 -8.87 -9.22 -15.22
N SER A 10 -9.12 -7.91 -15.25
CA SER A 10 -9.47 -7.22 -16.49
C SER A 10 -8.27 -7.14 -17.45
N GLU A 11 -8.53 -7.07 -18.76
CA GLU A 11 -7.46 -6.80 -19.73
C GLU A 11 -6.74 -5.46 -19.47
N ALA A 12 -7.46 -4.48 -18.92
CA ALA A 12 -6.89 -3.20 -18.54
C ALA A 12 -5.81 -3.40 -17.45
N ARG A 13 -6.07 -4.27 -16.47
CA ARG A 13 -5.09 -4.67 -15.46
C ARG A 13 -3.85 -5.29 -16.10
N GLN A 14 -4.04 -6.27 -16.98
CA GLN A 14 -2.92 -6.95 -17.65
C GLN A 14 -2.07 -5.96 -18.46
N ARG A 15 -2.70 -5.06 -19.21
CA ARG A 15 -2.00 -4.00 -19.95
C ARG A 15 -1.26 -3.03 -19.03
N PHE A 16 -1.83 -2.68 -17.89
CA PHE A 16 -1.16 -1.82 -16.91
C PHE A 16 0.13 -2.48 -16.39
N VAL A 17 0.03 -3.74 -15.94
CA VAL A 17 1.17 -4.51 -15.44
C VAL A 17 2.28 -4.62 -16.48
N ALA A 18 1.93 -4.94 -17.73
CA ALA A 18 2.90 -5.09 -18.80
C ALA A 18 3.61 -3.77 -19.17
N ARG A 19 2.90 -2.64 -19.10
CA ARG A 19 3.43 -1.33 -19.55
C ARG A 19 4.15 -0.55 -18.47
N HIS A 20 3.75 -0.70 -17.21
CA HIS A 20 4.14 0.23 -16.16
C HIS A 20 4.98 -0.41 -15.06
N LEU A 21 4.92 -1.72 -14.84
CA LEU A 21 5.65 -2.37 -13.75
C LEU A 21 7.00 -2.90 -14.21
N SER A 22 8.04 -2.74 -13.37
CA SER A 22 9.35 -3.37 -13.55
C SER A 22 9.29 -4.86 -13.22
N ASP A 23 10.33 -5.61 -13.60
CA ASP A 23 10.47 -7.02 -13.24
C ASP A 23 10.53 -7.23 -11.72
N GLU A 24 11.24 -6.35 -11.01
CA GLU A 24 11.32 -6.36 -9.55
C GLU A 24 9.94 -6.20 -8.90
N THR A 25 9.17 -5.20 -9.33
CA THR A 25 7.80 -5.01 -8.82
C THR A 25 6.92 -6.22 -9.12
N ARG A 26 7.00 -6.77 -10.35
CA ARG A 26 6.22 -7.96 -10.73
C ARG A 26 6.55 -9.16 -9.85
N GLN A 27 7.84 -9.41 -9.62
CA GLN A 27 8.27 -10.51 -8.77
C GLN A 27 7.72 -10.38 -7.34
N LEU A 28 7.80 -9.18 -6.74
CA LEU A 28 7.27 -8.96 -5.40
C LEU A 28 5.76 -9.20 -5.32
N LEU A 29 5.00 -8.74 -6.33
CA LEU A 29 3.55 -8.96 -6.41
C LEU A 29 3.19 -10.44 -6.61
N ASP A 30 3.98 -11.18 -7.38
CA ASP A 30 3.80 -12.61 -7.58
C ASP A 30 4.11 -13.40 -6.29
N GLU A 31 5.14 -12.99 -5.54
CA GLU A 31 5.46 -13.56 -4.21
C GLU A 31 4.35 -13.26 -3.19
N ASP A 32 3.86 -12.02 -3.14
CA ASP A 32 2.73 -11.62 -2.28
C ASP A 32 1.49 -12.49 -2.57
N ALA A 33 1.09 -12.59 -3.84
CA ALA A 33 -0.04 -13.42 -4.23
C ALA A 33 0.18 -14.91 -3.87
N ARG A 34 1.41 -15.41 -4.00
CA ARG A 34 1.73 -16.81 -3.68
C ARG A 34 1.60 -17.13 -2.19
N TYR A 35 2.04 -16.23 -1.31
CA TYR A 35 2.16 -16.51 0.12
C TYR A 35 0.97 -16.01 0.95
N PHE A 36 0.20 -15.02 0.46
CA PHE A 36 -0.95 -14.47 1.17
C PHE A 36 -2.31 -14.96 0.61
N LEU A 37 -3.37 -14.75 1.38
CA LEU A 37 -4.72 -15.10 0.97
C LEU A 37 -5.18 -14.21 -0.19
N HIS A 38 -5.77 -14.84 -1.21
CA HIS A 38 -6.32 -14.10 -2.35
C HIS A 38 -7.65 -13.46 -1.97
N GLN A 39 -7.70 -12.13 -2.00
CA GLN A 39 -8.91 -11.35 -1.80
C GLN A 39 -9.29 -10.60 -3.08
N SER A 40 -10.55 -10.72 -3.49
CA SER A 40 -11.11 -9.94 -4.61
C SER A 40 -10.87 -8.45 -4.41
N LEU A 41 -10.51 -7.74 -5.48
CA LEU A 41 -10.14 -6.30 -5.48
C LEU A 41 -8.82 -5.96 -4.79
N SER A 42 -8.10 -6.93 -4.22
CA SER A 42 -6.83 -6.68 -3.50
C SER A 42 -5.67 -7.48 -4.05
N THR A 43 -5.87 -8.75 -4.42
CA THR A 43 -4.81 -9.63 -4.90
C THR A 43 -4.93 -9.88 -6.41
N PRO A 44 -3.83 -9.83 -7.18
CA PRO A 44 -2.56 -9.21 -6.81
C PRO A 44 -2.71 -7.69 -6.62
N CYS A 45 -1.85 -7.10 -5.80
CA CYS A 45 -1.82 -5.64 -5.60
C CYS A 45 -1.53 -4.91 -6.93
N LEU A 46 -1.94 -3.64 -7.06
CA LEU A 46 -1.73 -2.86 -8.29
C LEU A 46 -0.26 -2.53 -8.55
N ASN A 47 0.49 -2.23 -7.49
CA ASN A 47 1.89 -1.80 -7.52
C ASN A 47 2.52 -2.05 -6.14
N ALA A 48 3.83 -1.86 -6.00
CA ALA A 48 4.54 -1.95 -4.74
C ALA A 48 5.11 -0.58 -4.33
N LEU A 49 4.94 -0.21 -3.06
CA LEU A 49 5.41 1.07 -2.52
C LEU A 49 6.74 0.89 -1.78
N GLN A 50 7.66 1.81 -2.01
CA GLN A 50 8.91 1.94 -1.27
C GLN A 50 8.76 2.85 -0.05
N SER A 51 8.05 3.97 -0.21
CA SER A 51 7.85 4.94 0.86
C SER A 51 6.59 5.79 0.65
N ALA A 52 6.16 6.49 1.69
CA ALA A 52 5.10 7.50 1.62
C ALA A 52 5.34 8.59 2.65
N ALA A 53 5.19 9.85 2.24
CA ALA A 53 5.36 11.02 3.11
C ALA A 53 4.45 12.17 2.65
N GLY A 54 3.81 12.84 3.61
CA GLY A 54 2.85 13.90 3.27
C GLY A 54 1.71 13.35 2.40
N SER A 55 1.48 13.95 1.24
CA SER A 55 0.47 13.51 0.27
C SER A 55 1.03 12.65 -0.88
N GLU A 56 2.29 12.22 -0.78
CA GLU A 56 2.98 11.50 -1.85
C GLU A 56 3.39 10.09 -1.42
N MET A 57 3.40 9.19 -2.39
CA MET A 57 3.95 7.84 -2.31
C MET A 57 5.04 7.66 -3.35
N THR A 58 6.08 6.92 -3.02
CA THR A 58 7.14 6.52 -3.94
C THR A 58 7.06 5.02 -4.15
N ASP A 59 6.99 4.57 -5.40
CA ASP A 59 7.00 3.14 -5.73
C ASP A 59 8.41 2.58 -5.90
N LEU A 60 8.53 1.27 -6.09
CA LEU A 60 9.85 0.62 -6.29
C LEU A 60 10.58 1.05 -7.58
N GLN A 61 9.94 1.85 -8.44
CA GLN A 61 10.54 2.40 -9.66
C GLN A 61 10.84 3.91 -9.49
N ASP A 62 10.95 4.38 -8.25
CA ASP A 62 11.20 5.77 -7.86
C ASP A 62 10.16 6.79 -8.37
N ARG A 63 8.96 6.33 -8.75
CA ARG A 63 7.91 7.25 -9.22
C ARG A 63 7.21 7.90 -8.04
N ALA A 64 7.20 9.22 -8.04
CA ALA A 64 6.37 10.05 -7.16
C ALA A 64 4.90 10.01 -7.60
N ILE A 65 4.02 9.59 -6.69
CA ILE A 65 2.58 9.41 -6.93
C ILE A 65 1.82 10.18 -5.85
N LEU A 66 0.95 11.10 -6.26
CA LEU A 66 0.04 11.78 -5.33
C LEU A 66 -1.06 10.82 -4.85
N ASP A 67 -1.22 10.73 -3.54
CA ASP A 67 -2.27 9.93 -2.91
C ASP A 67 -3.56 10.74 -2.78
N PHE A 68 -4.52 10.47 -3.67
CA PHE A 68 -5.88 11.02 -3.61
C PHE A 68 -6.87 10.12 -2.86
N HIS A 69 -6.41 8.98 -2.32
CA HIS A 69 -7.26 8.05 -1.59
C HIS A 69 -7.13 8.27 -0.08
N GLY A 70 -5.89 8.34 0.43
CA GLY A 70 -5.57 8.65 1.83
C GLY A 70 -6.17 7.69 2.87
N ASN A 71 -6.82 6.59 2.43
CA ASN A 71 -7.54 5.60 3.23
C ASN A 71 -8.46 6.20 4.32
N SER A 72 -8.90 7.45 4.16
CA SER A 72 -9.61 8.24 5.19
C SER A 72 -8.88 8.43 6.54
N VAL A 73 -7.63 7.97 6.67
CA VAL A 73 -6.85 8.02 7.92
C VAL A 73 -5.60 8.90 7.83
N HIS A 74 -5.22 9.34 6.62
CA HIS A 74 -4.01 10.11 6.37
C HIS A 74 -4.26 11.61 6.14
N GLN A 75 -5.25 12.20 6.82
CA GLN A 75 -5.62 13.63 6.70
C GLN A 75 -4.45 14.59 6.97
N ILE A 76 -3.52 14.20 7.84
CA ILE A 76 -2.32 14.96 8.18
C ILE A 76 -1.07 14.49 7.41
N GLY A 77 -1.26 13.64 6.40
CA GLY A 77 -0.22 13.05 5.58
C GLY A 77 0.40 11.76 6.15
N HIS A 78 1.01 11.00 5.25
CA HIS A 78 1.83 9.83 5.55
C HIS A 78 3.07 10.21 6.34
N ALA A 79 3.52 9.32 7.24
CA ALA A 79 4.73 9.47 8.04
C ALA A 79 4.85 10.81 8.79
N HIS A 80 3.73 11.37 9.27
CA HIS A 80 3.75 12.67 9.95
C HIS A 80 4.68 12.65 11.18
N PRO A 81 5.74 13.50 11.25
CA PRO A 81 6.83 13.34 12.23
C PRO A 81 6.39 13.28 13.69
N ARG A 82 5.40 14.11 14.06
CA ARG A 82 4.86 14.13 15.43
C ARG A 82 4.12 12.84 15.81
N VAL A 83 3.46 12.19 14.84
CA VAL A 83 2.74 10.94 15.09
C VAL A 83 3.73 9.80 15.22
N CYS A 84 4.71 9.70 14.31
CA CYS A 84 5.76 8.70 14.40
C CYS A 84 6.51 8.79 15.74
N ALA A 85 6.89 10.00 16.16
CA ALA A 85 7.53 10.22 17.46
C ALA A 85 6.67 9.73 18.63
N ALA A 86 5.38 10.11 18.66
CA ALA A 86 4.47 9.70 19.73
C ALA A 86 4.23 8.18 19.77
N VAL A 87 4.15 7.52 18.60
CA VAL A 87 4.01 6.06 18.52
C VAL A 87 5.27 5.37 19.07
N VAL A 88 6.47 5.83 18.68
CA VAL A 88 7.73 5.26 19.17
C VAL A 88 7.86 5.44 20.69
N GLU A 89 7.57 6.62 21.21
CA GLU A 89 7.58 6.90 22.65
C GLU A 89 6.60 6.00 23.41
N GLN A 90 5.37 5.84 22.89
CA GLN A 90 4.36 4.99 23.52
C GLN A 90 4.76 3.51 23.50
N LEU A 91 5.36 3.02 22.42
CA LEU A 91 5.88 1.65 22.34
C LEU A 91 6.97 1.39 23.38
N GLN A 92 7.83 2.38 23.66
CA GLN A 92 8.88 2.28 24.68
C GLN A 92 8.32 2.33 26.11
N SER A 93 7.22 3.06 26.32
CA SER A 93 6.60 3.23 27.65
C SER A 93 5.64 2.07 28.00
N LEU A 94 4.68 1.78 27.13
CA LEU A 94 3.69 0.73 27.30
C LEU A 94 3.16 0.30 25.93
N ALA A 95 3.82 -0.70 25.32
CA ALA A 95 3.42 -1.25 24.03
C ALA A 95 2.07 -1.99 24.05
N PHE A 96 1.67 -2.49 25.23
CA PHE A 96 0.44 -3.24 25.41
C PHE A 96 -0.17 -2.91 26.77
N CYS A 97 -1.45 -2.53 26.78
CA CYS A 97 -2.20 -2.33 28.02
C CYS A 97 -2.93 -3.63 28.39
N PRO A 98 -2.44 -4.43 29.36
CA PRO A 98 -3.13 -5.63 29.78
C PRO A 98 -4.45 -5.26 30.46
N ARG A 99 -5.53 -5.93 30.07
CA ARG A 99 -6.79 -5.87 30.80
C ARG A 99 -6.59 -6.57 32.15
N ARG A 100 -6.72 -5.82 33.24
CA ARG A 100 -6.74 -6.35 34.62
C ARG A 100 -8.16 -6.26 35.16
#